data_AF-A0A6A4ZRG4-F1
#
_entry.id   AF-A0A6A4ZRG4-F1
#
_cell.length_a   1.000
_cell.length_b   1.000
_cell.length_c   1.000
_cell.angle_alpha   90.00
_cell.angle_beta   90.00
_cell.angle_gamma   90.00
#
_symmetry.space_group_name_H-M   'P 1'
#
loop_
_entity.id
_entity.type
_entity.pdbx_description
1 polymer ?
#
loop_
_entity_poly.entity_id
_entity_poly.type
_entity_poly.pdbx_seq_one_letter_code
_entity_poly.pdbx_strand_id
1 'polypeptide(L)'
;MGQLHGKATFANAALPFVNISEKDVNKCWESFNDVAEGFGINRVEMIDICSPLQDTFEIKAKAEMERITGLLFDAMDTDENGLVDALEFLGALALLSAMTIPQKITFVYNCYDFNESGEITIDELTLAMKSTLTGLCKLSIGRSCPTELVLEEIALFAFRKAGKHPDKCITLPEYIKYCETTPEVNTWVYFFDAPQDLSDEYDLADSDLDVEAHAPIYSRAQSANMDADIPNPLVHEYAATDEPALTQPWQNTVRSLNVVV
;
A
#
# COMPACT_ATOMS: atom_id res chain seq x y z
N MET A 1 3.37 21.22 9.99
CA MET A 1 2.27 20.57 10.74
C MET A 1 1.89 19.34 9.95
N GLY A 2 2.35 18.17 10.39
CA GLY A 2 2.17 16.91 9.68
C GLY A 2 0.70 16.49 9.73
N GLN A 3 0.08 16.40 8.56
CA GLN A 3 -1.28 15.90 8.44
C GLN A 3 -1.23 14.39 8.60
N LEU A 4 -1.62 13.89 9.78
CA LEU A 4 -1.85 12.48 10.04
C LEU A 4 -3.04 12.02 9.18
N HIS A 5 -2.75 11.40 8.04
CA HIS A 5 -3.76 10.77 7.18
C HIS A 5 -4.07 9.38 7.73
N GLY A 6 -5.37 9.02 7.79
CA GLY A 6 -5.79 7.67 8.20
C GLY A 6 -5.11 6.60 7.36
N LYS A 7 -4.79 5.45 7.96
CA LYS A 7 -4.10 4.33 7.27
C LYS A 7 -5.02 3.61 6.28
N ALA A 8 -4.44 2.91 5.31
CA ALA A 8 -5.18 2.01 4.44
C ALA A 8 -5.90 0.91 5.25
N THR A 9 -7.10 0.54 4.81
CA THR A 9 -7.80 -0.65 5.31
C THR A 9 -7.64 -1.75 4.27
N PHE A 10 -7.23 -2.93 4.69
CA PHE A 10 -6.91 -4.04 3.80
C PHE A 10 -8.00 -5.10 3.80
N ALA A 11 -8.13 -5.82 2.68
CA ALA A 11 -8.98 -7.00 2.60
C ALA A 11 -8.46 -8.08 3.57
N ASN A 12 -9.37 -8.89 4.14
CA ASN A 12 -8.99 -9.96 5.07
C ASN A 12 -7.95 -10.93 4.49
N ALA A 13 -7.98 -11.14 3.17
CA ALA A 13 -7.03 -11.98 2.45
C ALA A 13 -5.60 -11.42 2.45
N ALA A 14 -5.43 -10.10 2.53
CA ALA A 14 -4.14 -9.43 2.52
C ALA A 14 -3.49 -9.37 3.91
N LEU A 15 -4.28 -9.41 5.00
CA LEU A 15 -3.80 -9.20 6.37
C LEU A 15 -2.60 -10.07 6.78
N PRO A 16 -2.52 -11.38 6.42
CA PRO A 16 -1.36 -12.20 6.77
C PRO A 16 -0.05 -11.73 6.10
N PHE A 17 -0.15 -10.99 5.00
CA PHE A 17 0.99 -10.54 4.18
C PHE A 17 1.39 -9.08 4.46
N VAL A 18 0.68 -8.39 5.36
CA VAL A 18 1.04 -7.05 5.83
C VAL A 18 2.15 -7.17 6.86
N ASN A 19 3.08 -6.21 6.86
CA ASN A 19 4.17 -6.10 7.83
C ASN A 19 5.19 -7.27 7.80
N ILE A 20 5.31 -7.97 6.67
CA ILE A 20 6.34 -8.99 6.50
C ILE A 20 7.75 -8.37 6.36
N SER A 21 8.80 -9.14 6.66
CA SER A 21 10.16 -8.62 6.62
C SER A 21 10.70 -8.45 5.19
N GLU A 22 11.73 -7.62 5.00
CA GLU A 22 12.46 -7.53 3.73
C GLU A 22 12.93 -8.91 3.22
N LYS A 23 13.42 -9.75 4.15
CA LYS A 23 13.87 -11.10 3.83
C LYS A 23 12.74 -11.94 3.24
N ASP A 24 11.52 -11.79 3.75
CA ASP A 24 10.37 -12.54 3.28
C ASP A 24 9.89 -12.09 1.90
N VAL A 25 9.91 -10.77 1.64
CA VAL A 25 9.65 -10.22 0.30
C VAL A 25 10.68 -10.76 -0.71
N ASN A 26 11.97 -10.76 -0.36
CA ASN A 26 13.03 -11.28 -1.22
C ASN A 26 12.90 -12.80 -1.47
N LYS A 27 12.48 -13.60 -0.46
CA LYS A 27 12.18 -15.03 -0.69
C LYS A 27 11.06 -15.21 -1.73
N CYS A 28 10.00 -14.41 -1.67
CA CYS A 28 8.93 -14.46 -2.67
C CYS A 28 9.46 -14.10 -4.07
N TRP A 29 10.32 -13.10 -4.17
CA TRP A 29 10.96 -12.72 -5.44
C TRP A 29 11.86 -13.85 -6.00
N GLU A 30 12.71 -14.45 -5.17
CA GLU A 30 13.53 -15.60 -5.55
C GLU A 30 12.65 -16.77 -6.01
N SER A 31 11.62 -17.10 -5.23
CA SER A 31 10.69 -18.18 -5.58
C SER A 31 9.90 -17.91 -6.86
N PHE A 32 9.55 -16.66 -7.14
CA PHE A 32 8.93 -16.26 -8.41
C PHE A 32 9.83 -16.58 -9.60
N ASN A 33 11.11 -16.22 -9.53
CA ASN A 33 12.06 -16.49 -10.61
C ASN A 33 12.32 -17.99 -10.83
N ASP A 34 12.12 -18.83 -9.81
CA ASP A 34 12.26 -20.28 -9.91
C ASP A 34 11.00 -20.98 -10.43
N VAL A 35 9.81 -20.45 -10.12
CA VAL A 35 8.52 -21.11 -10.37
C VAL A 35 7.84 -20.63 -11.64
N ALA A 36 7.87 -19.33 -11.93
CA ALA A 36 7.04 -18.75 -12.97
C ALA A 36 7.71 -18.78 -14.35
N GLU A 37 6.95 -19.18 -15.37
CA GLU A 37 7.41 -19.14 -16.77
C GLU A 37 7.20 -17.75 -17.42
N GLY A 38 6.48 -16.85 -16.75
CA GLY A 38 6.20 -15.49 -17.20
C GLY A 38 5.58 -14.63 -16.12
N PHE A 39 5.11 -13.43 -16.49
CA PHE A 39 4.56 -12.46 -15.52
C PHE A 39 3.10 -12.71 -15.14
N GLY A 40 2.37 -13.55 -15.86
CA GLY A 40 1.02 -13.96 -15.47
C GLY A 40 1.08 -15.23 -14.63
N ILE A 41 0.99 -15.09 -13.30
CA ILE A 41 1.05 -16.21 -12.36
C ILE A 41 -0.35 -16.78 -12.10
N ASN A 42 -0.49 -18.10 -12.21
CA ASN A 42 -1.71 -18.80 -11.84
C ASN A 42 -1.73 -19.14 -10.34
N ARG A 43 -2.87 -19.64 -9.84
CA ARG A 43 -3.05 -19.96 -8.42
C ARG A 43 -1.99 -20.91 -7.85
N VAL A 44 -1.61 -21.94 -8.60
CA VAL A 44 -0.63 -22.94 -8.13
C VAL A 44 0.75 -22.31 -8.02
N GLU A 45 1.14 -21.52 -9.03
CA GLU A 45 2.40 -20.76 -9.00
C GLU A 45 2.43 -19.79 -7.82
N MET A 46 1.35 -19.03 -7.58
CA MET A 46 1.30 -18.09 -6.45
C MET A 46 1.43 -18.81 -5.09
N ILE A 47 0.82 -19.99 -4.94
CA ILE A 47 0.96 -20.84 -3.75
C ILE A 47 2.43 -21.23 -3.54
N ASP A 48 3.10 -21.68 -4.60
CA ASP A 48 4.51 -22.09 -4.51
C ASP A 48 5.42 -20.89 -4.21
N ILE A 49 5.16 -19.74 -4.83
CA ILE A 49 5.87 -18.46 -4.58
C ILE A 49 5.77 -18.02 -3.13
N CYS A 50 4.60 -18.17 -2.49
CA CYS A 50 4.41 -17.81 -1.09
C CYS A 50 4.81 -18.92 -0.11
N SER A 51 5.11 -20.13 -0.57
CA SER A 51 5.47 -21.26 0.30
C SER A 51 6.64 -20.98 1.26
N PRO A 52 7.68 -20.19 0.91
CA PRO A 52 8.77 -19.86 1.84
C PRO A 52 8.35 -18.99 3.05
N LEU A 53 7.14 -18.43 3.03
CA LEU A 53 6.57 -17.66 4.13
C LEU A 53 5.96 -18.54 5.23
N GLN A 54 5.81 -19.84 4.97
CA GLN A 54 5.17 -20.76 5.91
C GLN A 54 5.81 -20.73 7.30
N ASP A 55 7.15 -20.70 7.36
CA ASP A 55 7.90 -20.62 8.61
C ASP A 55 7.72 -19.26 9.31
N THR A 56 7.70 -18.17 8.54
CA THR A 56 7.51 -16.80 9.04
C THR A 56 6.14 -16.64 9.66
N PHE A 57 5.11 -17.25 9.08
CA PHE A 57 3.74 -17.20 9.58
C PHE A 57 3.46 -18.24 10.68
N GLU A 58 4.47 -19.03 11.08
CA GLU A 58 4.35 -20.14 12.04
C GLU A 58 3.27 -21.18 11.65
N ILE A 59 3.02 -21.32 10.34
CA ILE A 59 1.98 -22.21 9.81
C ILE A 59 2.51 -23.64 9.74
N LYS A 60 1.99 -24.52 10.59
CA LYS A 60 2.44 -25.92 10.65
C LYS A 60 1.91 -26.80 9.50
N ALA A 61 0.74 -26.47 8.96
CA ALA A 61 0.07 -27.29 7.95
C ALA A 61 0.17 -26.65 6.58
N LYS A 62 0.74 -27.37 5.60
CA LYS A 62 0.85 -26.90 4.21
C LYS A 62 -0.51 -26.45 3.65
N ALA A 63 -1.56 -27.23 3.91
CA ALA A 63 -2.92 -26.91 3.45
C ALA A 63 -3.45 -25.56 3.96
N GLU A 64 -2.98 -25.09 5.12
CA GLU A 64 -3.38 -23.77 5.64
C GLU A 64 -2.65 -22.64 4.92
N MET A 65 -1.37 -22.82 4.58
CA MET A 65 -0.63 -21.88 3.73
C MET A 65 -1.25 -21.81 2.33
N GLU A 66 -1.56 -22.96 1.73
CA GLU A 66 -2.26 -23.05 0.43
C GLU A 66 -3.61 -22.32 0.46
N ARG A 67 -4.37 -22.46 1.57
CA ARG A 67 -5.64 -21.76 1.76
C ARG A 67 -5.46 -20.24 1.87
N ILE A 68 -4.51 -19.77 2.68
CA ILE A 68 -4.25 -18.34 2.88
C ILE A 68 -3.79 -17.68 1.59
N THR A 69 -2.84 -18.29 0.87
CA THR A 69 -2.39 -17.78 -0.44
C THR A 69 -3.50 -17.88 -1.48
N GLY A 70 -4.33 -18.92 -1.45
CA GLY A 70 -5.49 -19.03 -2.33
C GLY A 70 -6.49 -17.88 -2.16
N LEU A 71 -6.74 -17.44 -0.93
CA LEU A 71 -7.57 -16.26 -0.67
C LEU A 71 -6.92 -14.97 -1.17
N LEU A 72 -5.60 -14.85 -1.04
CA LEU A 72 -4.86 -13.71 -1.58
C LEU A 72 -4.97 -13.66 -3.10
N PHE A 73 -4.82 -14.80 -3.77
CA PHE A 73 -5.02 -14.94 -5.22
C PHE A 73 -6.40 -14.45 -5.64
N ASP A 74 -7.45 -14.91 -4.96
CA ASP A 74 -8.84 -14.53 -5.26
C ASP A 74 -9.07 -13.01 -5.10
N ALA A 75 -8.37 -12.37 -4.16
CA ALA A 75 -8.47 -10.93 -3.97
C ALA A 75 -7.78 -10.13 -5.10
N MET A 76 -6.81 -10.72 -5.80
CA MET A 76 -6.06 -10.03 -6.86
C MET A 76 -6.52 -10.36 -8.29
N ASP A 77 -7.09 -11.55 -8.51
CA ASP A 77 -7.72 -11.98 -9.77
C ASP A 77 -9.12 -11.35 -9.92
N THR A 78 -9.15 -10.01 -10.02
CA THR A 78 -10.39 -9.24 -10.01
C THR A 78 -11.28 -9.45 -11.24
N ASP A 79 -10.69 -9.92 -12.35
CA ASP A 79 -11.40 -10.25 -13.58
C ASP A 79 -11.66 -11.75 -13.75
N GLU A 80 -11.34 -12.56 -12.73
CA GLU A 80 -11.59 -14.00 -12.64
C GLU A 80 -11.06 -14.79 -13.85
N ASN A 81 -9.93 -14.35 -14.41
CA ASN A 81 -9.33 -14.95 -15.59
C ASN A 81 -8.37 -16.11 -15.24
N GLY A 82 -8.12 -16.33 -13.95
CA GLY A 82 -7.24 -17.37 -13.44
C GLY A 82 -5.76 -16.99 -13.44
N LEU A 83 -5.43 -15.71 -13.66
CA LEU A 83 -4.07 -15.16 -13.68
C LEU A 83 -3.98 -13.88 -12.86
N VAL A 84 -2.82 -13.68 -12.26
CA VAL A 84 -2.45 -12.48 -11.53
C VAL A 84 -1.16 -11.94 -12.15
N ASP A 85 -1.06 -10.61 -12.28
CA ASP A 85 0.20 -9.99 -12.69
C ASP A 85 1.22 -10.05 -11.54
N ALA A 86 2.36 -10.68 -11.79
CA ALA A 86 3.41 -10.91 -10.81
C ALA A 86 4.02 -9.62 -10.28
N LEU A 87 4.14 -8.58 -11.10
CA LEU A 87 4.72 -7.30 -10.68
C LEU A 87 3.70 -6.49 -9.88
N GLU A 88 2.40 -6.62 -10.16
CA GLU A 88 1.35 -6.06 -9.31
C GLU A 88 1.40 -6.72 -7.92
N PHE A 89 1.53 -8.05 -7.89
CA PHE A 89 1.66 -8.81 -6.65
C PHE A 89 2.90 -8.42 -5.84
N LEU A 90 4.09 -8.56 -6.43
CA LEU A 90 5.37 -8.40 -5.73
C LEU A 90 5.62 -6.94 -5.36
N GLY A 91 5.22 -5.99 -6.21
CA GLY A 91 5.25 -4.57 -5.91
C GLY A 91 4.32 -4.22 -4.73
N ALA A 92 3.09 -4.73 -4.73
CA ALA A 92 2.18 -4.53 -3.60
C ALA A 92 2.72 -5.15 -2.31
N LEU A 93 3.23 -6.37 -2.37
CA LEU A 93 3.84 -7.06 -1.23
C LEU A 93 5.00 -6.25 -0.63
N ALA A 94 5.84 -5.65 -1.47
CA ALA A 94 6.93 -4.78 -1.03
C ALA A 94 6.40 -3.55 -0.29
N LEU A 95 5.37 -2.89 -0.81
CA LEU A 95 4.80 -1.69 -0.19
C LEU A 95 4.04 -1.99 1.10
N LEU A 96 3.46 -3.19 1.24
CA LEU A 96 2.78 -3.67 2.46
C LEU A 96 3.73 -4.16 3.56
N SER A 97 4.99 -4.43 3.22
CA SER A 97 6.01 -4.96 4.13
C SER A 97 6.46 -3.96 5.21
N ALA A 98 7.24 -4.44 6.18
CA ALA A 98 7.90 -3.65 7.22
C ALA A 98 9.15 -2.87 6.73
N MET A 99 9.40 -2.85 5.41
CA MET A 99 10.59 -2.20 4.84
C MET A 99 10.56 -0.67 4.98
N THR A 100 11.73 -0.06 5.09
CA THR A 100 11.88 1.39 4.98
C THR A 100 11.53 1.87 3.57
N ILE A 101 11.22 3.17 3.40
CA ILE A 101 10.93 3.75 2.08
C ILE A 101 12.04 3.43 1.07
N PRO A 102 13.34 3.63 1.36
CA PRO A 102 14.41 3.27 0.43
C PRO A 102 14.41 1.80 0.01
N GLN A 103 14.15 0.87 0.94
CA GLN A 103 14.08 -0.57 0.65
C GLN A 103 12.87 -0.90 -0.23
N LYS A 104 11.69 -0.37 0.09
CA LYS A 104 10.46 -0.53 -0.72
C LYS A 104 10.68 -0.05 -2.15
N ILE A 105 11.22 1.15 -2.29
CA ILE A 105 11.51 1.77 -3.59
C ILE A 105 12.57 1.01 -4.36
N THR A 106 13.64 0.55 -3.71
CA THR A 106 14.69 -0.24 -4.33
C THR A 106 14.15 -1.56 -4.89
N PHE A 107 13.32 -2.26 -4.11
CA PHE A 107 12.72 -3.50 -4.56
C PHE A 107 11.86 -3.29 -5.82
N VAL A 108 10.94 -2.33 -5.78
CA VAL A 108 10.07 -2.02 -6.93
C VAL A 108 10.88 -1.55 -8.13
N TYR A 109 11.90 -0.72 -7.94
CA TYR A 109 12.78 -0.25 -9.00
C TYR A 109 13.47 -1.43 -9.70
N ASN A 110 14.05 -2.35 -8.94
CA ASN A 110 14.77 -3.51 -9.47
C ASN A 110 13.84 -4.49 -10.21
N CYS A 111 12.55 -4.51 -9.90
CA CYS A 111 11.57 -5.31 -10.65
C CYS A 111 11.41 -4.84 -12.11
N TYR A 112 11.76 -3.58 -12.41
CA TYR A 112 11.57 -2.95 -13.71
C TYR A 112 12.88 -2.61 -14.43
N ASP A 113 14.02 -2.60 -13.73
CA ASP A 113 15.37 -2.48 -14.32
C ASP A 113 15.84 -3.82 -14.92
N PHE A 114 15.10 -4.34 -15.90
CA PHE A 114 15.31 -5.69 -16.47
C PHE A 114 16.69 -5.89 -17.09
N ASN A 115 17.35 -4.83 -17.54
CA ASN A 115 18.69 -4.88 -18.14
C ASN A 115 19.81 -4.63 -17.11
N GLU A 116 19.45 -4.49 -15.82
CA GLU A 116 20.37 -4.19 -14.72
C GLU A 116 21.27 -2.98 -15.01
N SER A 117 20.74 -1.99 -15.72
CA SER A 117 21.50 -0.81 -16.12
C SER A 117 21.74 0.15 -14.94
N GLY A 118 20.94 0.02 -13.87
CA GLY A 118 20.90 0.97 -12.77
C GLY A 118 20.17 2.27 -13.13
N GLU A 119 19.49 2.30 -14.28
CA GLU A 119 18.82 3.46 -14.84
C GLU A 119 17.44 3.07 -15.40
N ILE A 120 16.39 3.81 -15.06
CA ILE A 120 15.04 3.58 -15.62
C ILE A 120 14.55 4.79 -16.39
N THR A 121 13.80 4.54 -17.45
CA THR A 121 13.10 5.54 -18.25
C THR A 121 11.83 6.04 -17.54
N ILE A 122 11.22 7.11 -18.05
CA ILE A 122 9.94 7.60 -17.55
C ILE A 122 8.86 6.54 -17.72
N ASP A 123 8.79 5.90 -18.89
CA ASP A 123 7.76 4.88 -19.19
C ASP A 123 7.88 3.69 -18.23
N GLU A 124 9.09 3.20 -17.97
CA GLU A 124 9.35 2.12 -17.01
C GLU A 124 8.97 2.54 -15.58
N LEU A 125 9.30 3.76 -15.18
CA LEU A 125 8.93 4.27 -13.86
C LEU A 125 7.40 4.42 -13.71
N THR A 126 6.72 4.93 -14.72
CA THR A 126 5.27 5.06 -14.76
C THR A 126 4.60 3.68 -14.69
N LEU A 127 5.12 2.70 -15.43
CA LEU A 127 4.62 1.32 -15.37
C LEU A 127 4.85 0.69 -13.98
N ALA A 128 6.02 0.91 -13.39
CA ALA A 128 6.34 0.44 -12.04
C ALA A 128 5.39 0.98 -10.98
N MET A 129 5.09 2.29 -11.04
CA MET A 129 4.09 2.92 -10.18
C MET A 129 2.70 2.32 -10.43
N LYS A 130 2.28 2.20 -11.70
CA LYS A 130 0.94 1.72 -12.09
C LYS A 130 0.68 0.31 -11.59
N SER A 131 1.60 -0.61 -11.85
CA SER A 131 1.48 -2.01 -11.46
C SER A 131 1.47 -2.16 -9.93
N THR A 132 2.43 -1.54 -9.24
CA THR A 132 2.48 -1.55 -7.76
C THR A 132 1.19 -1.00 -7.14
N LEU A 133 0.70 0.13 -7.63
CA LEU A 133 -0.52 0.76 -7.09
C LEU A 133 -1.79 -0.02 -7.43
N THR A 134 -1.83 -0.68 -8.60
CA THR A 134 -2.94 -1.54 -8.97
C THR A 134 -3.03 -2.73 -8.00
N GLY A 135 -1.92 -3.41 -7.74
CA GLY A 135 -1.86 -4.49 -6.74
C GLY A 135 -2.28 -4.02 -5.35
N LEU A 136 -1.75 -2.88 -4.89
CA LEU A 136 -2.15 -2.29 -3.60
C LEU A 136 -3.65 -1.97 -3.52
N CYS A 137 -4.21 -1.42 -4.59
CA CYS A 137 -5.64 -1.08 -4.63
C CYS A 137 -6.51 -2.34 -4.62
N LYS A 138 -6.12 -3.42 -5.32
CA LYS A 138 -6.81 -4.72 -5.27
C LYS A 138 -6.83 -5.31 -3.85
N LEU A 139 -5.76 -5.11 -3.09
CA LEU A 139 -5.63 -5.59 -1.70
C LEU A 139 -6.23 -4.64 -0.65
N SER A 140 -6.68 -3.44 -1.05
CA SER A 140 -7.20 -2.40 -0.16
C SER A 140 -8.70 -2.19 -0.36
N ILE A 141 -9.40 -1.81 0.70
CA ILE A 141 -10.85 -1.56 0.64
C ILE A 141 -11.12 -0.11 0.23
N GLY A 142 -11.97 0.07 -0.80
CA GLY A 142 -12.53 1.37 -1.17
C GLY A 142 -11.53 2.32 -1.83
N ARG A 143 -10.60 1.81 -2.65
CA ARG A 143 -9.58 2.62 -3.33
C ARG A 143 -9.63 2.41 -4.84
N SER A 144 -9.58 3.52 -5.57
CA SER A 144 -9.35 3.51 -7.01
C SER A 144 -7.86 3.69 -7.31
N CYS A 145 -7.35 3.00 -8.31
CA CYS A 145 -5.99 3.23 -8.79
C CYS A 145 -5.91 4.63 -9.44
N PRO A 146 -4.82 5.40 -9.23
CA PRO A 146 -4.59 6.61 -10.01
C PRO A 146 -4.57 6.31 -11.51
N THR A 147 -4.99 7.27 -12.32
CA THR A 147 -4.91 7.13 -13.78
C THR A 147 -3.47 7.17 -14.24
N GLU A 148 -3.18 6.54 -15.38
CA GLU A 148 -1.84 6.53 -15.96
C GLU A 148 -1.28 7.93 -16.20
N LEU A 149 -2.12 8.87 -16.66
CA LEU A 149 -1.74 10.28 -16.83
C LEU A 149 -1.20 10.90 -15.53
N VAL A 150 -1.84 10.61 -14.39
CA VAL A 150 -1.39 11.11 -13.08
C VAL A 150 -0.04 10.52 -12.69
N LEU A 151 0.17 9.24 -12.98
CA LEU A 151 1.42 8.55 -12.68
C LEU A 151 2.56 9.04 -13.59
N GLU A 152 2.27 9.31 -14.85
CA GLU A 152 3.20 9.93 -15.80
C GLU A 152 3.61 11.34 -15.34
N GLU A 153 2.67 12.16 -14.88
CA GLU A 153 2.97 13.50 -14.33
C GLU A 153 3.91 13.44 -13.11
N ILE A 154 3.74 12.44 -12.24
CA ILE A 154 4.58 12.21 -11.06
C ILE A 154 5.97 11.73 -11.47
N ALA A 155 6.04 10.76 -12.39
CA ALA A 155 7.31 10.30 -12.96
C ALA A 155 8.08 11.47 -13.59
N LEU A 156 7.43 12.26 -14.44
CA LEU A 156 8.00 13.47 -15.04
C LEU A 156 8.50 14.46 -13.97
N PHE A 157 7.79 14.62 -12.86
CA PHE A 157 8.22 15.49 -11.77
C PHE A 157 9.47 14.93 -11.05
N ALA A 158 9.60 13.62 -10.90
CA ALA A 158 10.81 12.97 -10.37
C ALA A 158 12.04 13.31 -11.24
N PHE A 159 11.90 13.21 -12.56
CA PHE A 159 12.97 13.54 -13.51
C PHE A 159 13.34 15.02 -13.47
N ARG A 160 12.33 15.92 -13.42
CA ARG A 160 12.57 17.35 -13.25
C ARG A 160 13.32 17.67 -11.96
N LYS A 161 12.95 17.03 -10.84
CA LYS A 161 13.62 17.24 -9.52
C LYS A 161 15.05 16.72 -9.52
N ALA A 162 15.34 15.66 -10.28
CA ALA A 162 16.69 15.15 -10.53
C ALA A 162 17.49 16.01 -11.54
N GLY A 163 16.89 17.05 -12.15
CA GLY A 163 17.53 17.86 -13.18
C GLY A 163 17.75 17.12 -14.50
N LYS A 164 16.97 16.07 -14.76
CA LYS A 164 17.06 15.25 -15.97
C LYS A 164 16.07 15.74 -17.03
N HIS A 165 16.49 15.64 -18.29
CA HIS A 165 15.58 15.80 -19.42
C HIS A 165 14.66 14.57 -19.52
N PRO A 166 13.42 14.69 -20.03
CA PRO A 166 12.51 13.55 -20.19
C PRO A 166 13.08 12.39 -21.02
N ASP A 167 13.89 12.67 -22.04
CA ASP A 167 14.54 11.63 -22.88
C ASP A 167 15.78 10.97 -22.23
N LYS A 168 15.97 11.15 -20.92
CA LYS A 168 17.07 10.52 -20.16
C LYS A 168 16.50 9.43 -19.25
N CYS A 169 17.38 8.82 -18.47
CA CYS A 169 17.02 7.90 -17.41
C CYS A 169 17.28 8.55 -16.04
N ILE A 170 16.57 8.07 -15.01
CA ILE A 170 16.80 8.41 -13.61
C ILE A 170 17.49 7.23 -12.93
N THR A 171 18.46 7.50 -12.05
CA THR A 171 19.14 6.46 -11.26
C THR A 171 18.38 6.18 -9.96
N LEU A 172 18.57 4.98 -9.40
CA LEU A 172 17.95 4.60 -8.12
C LEU A 172 18.22 5.63 -6.99
N PRO A 173 19.46 6.12 -6.74
CA PRO A 173 19.70 7.12 -5.69
C PRO A 173 18.97 8.45 -5.93
N GLU A 174 18.84 8.88 -7.19
CA GLU A 174 18.08 10.08 -7.56
C GLU A 174 16.58 9.89 -7.27
N TYR A 175 16.05 8.70 -7.59
CA TYR A 175 14.66 8.36 -7.36
C TYR A 175 14.31 8.18 -5.86
N ILE A 176 15.16 7.49 -5.09
CA ILE A 176 15.00 7.40 -3.62
C ILE A 176 14.96 8.80 -3.00
N LYS A 177 15.92 9.66 -3.36
CA LYS A 177 15.95 11.05 -2.89
C LYS A 177 14.65 11.78 -3.24
N TYR A 178 14.11 11.56 -4.44
CA TYR A 178 12.83 12.12 -4.84
C TYR A 178 11.68 11.63 -3.95
N CYS A 179 11.56 10.32 -3.71
CA CYS A 179 10.52 9.72 -2.87
C CYS A 179 10.58 10.19 -1.41
N GLU A 180 11.78 10.32 -0.83
CA GLU A 180 11.95 10.78 0.55
C GLU A 180 11.64 12.26 0.73
N THR A 181 12.02 13.09 -0.24
CA THR A 181 11.93 14.57 -0.14
C THR A 181 10.67 15.17 -0.75
N THR A 182 9.78 14.36 -1.30
CA THR A 182 8.51 14.81 -1.89
C THR A 182 7.37 14.36 -0.98
N PRO A 183 6.83 15.25 -0.13
CA PRO A 183 5.83 14.91 0.87
C PRO A 183 4.64 14.14 0.33
N GLU A 184 4.25 14.40 -0.91
CA GLU A 184 3.16 13.75 -1.63
C GLU A 184 3.41 12.24 -1.79
N VAL A 185 4.54 11.87 -2.39
CA VAL A 185 4.93 10.47 -2.60
C VAL A 185 5.19 9.79 -1.27
N ASN A 186 5.85 10.50 -0.36
CA ASN A 186 6.17 10.02 0.97
C ASN A 186 4.90 9.70 1.78
N THR A 187 3.89 10.58 1.73
CA THR A 187 2.59 10.36 2.38
C THR A 187 1.89 9.12 1.86
N TRP A 188 2.05 8.77 0.58
CA TRP A 188 1.43 7.56 0.03
C TRP A 188 2.09 6.29 0.53
N VAL A 189 3.43 6.27 0.56
CA VAL A 189 4.16 5.13 1.09
C VAL A 189 3.75 4.93 2.56
N TYR A 190 3.69 6.01 3.35
CA TYR A 190 3.21 5.95 4.74
C TYR A 190 1.74 5.56 4.90
N PHE A 191 0.88 5.89 3.93
CA PHE A 191 -0.53 5.53 3.96
C PHE A 191 -0.75 4.01 3.86
N PHE A 192 0.02 3.35 3.00
CA PHE A 192 0.02 1.88 2.83
C PHE A 192 0.99 1.16 3.78
N ASP A 193 1.89 1.90 4.41
CA ASP A 193 2.80 1.36 5.41
C ASP A 193 1.99 0.78 6.58
N ALA A 194 2.38 -0.43 7.00
CA ALA A 194 1.84 -1.03 8.21
C ALA A 194 2.03 -0.05 9.38
N PRO A 195 1.15 -0.06 10.40
CA PRO A 195 1.44 0.71 11.61
C PRO A 195 2.81 0.25 12.13
N GLN A 196 3.76 1.19 12.24
CA GLN A 196 4.87 1.01 13.17
C GLN A 196 4.21 0.68 14.50
N ASP A 197 4.63 -0.40 15.15
CA ASP A 197 4.22 -0.67 16.52
C ASP A 197 4.40 0.64 17.28
N LEU A 198 3.28 1.17 17.80
CA LEU A 198 3.26 2.38 18.62
C LEU A 198 4.03 2.17 19.94
N SER A 199 4.77 1.07 20.11
CA SER A 199 5.59 0.77 21.28
C SER A 199 6.71 1.79 21.48
N ASP A 200 7.20 2.42 20.41
CA ASP A 200 8.39 3.28 20.50
C ASP A 200 8.06 4.75 20.82
N GLU A 201 6.77 5.15 20.80
CA GLU A 201 6.33 6.50 21.18
C GLU A 201 5.87 6.61 22.65
N TYR A 202 5.70 5.49 23.37
CA TYR A 202 5.29 5.50 24.78
C TYR A 202 6.44 5.46 25.80
N ASP A 203 7.70 5.48 25.38
CA ASP A 203 8.88 5.50 26.27
C ASP A 203 9.47 6.91 26.50
N LEU A 204 8.79 7.98 26.06
CA LEU A 204 9.24 9.37 26.27
C LEU A 204 8.22 10.30 26.96
N ALA A 205 7.20 9.75 27.62
CA ALA A 205 6.25 10.55 28.40
C ALA A 205 6.18 10.10 29.87
N ASP A 206 7.34 9.92 30.52
CA ASP A 206 7.43 10.05 31.97
C ASP A 206 7.62 11.54 32.31
N SER A 207 6.53 12.32 32.14
CA SER A 207 6.42 13.63 32.74
C SER A 207 4.94 13.92 33.03
N ASP A 208 4.56 13.69 34.28
CA ASP A 208 3.38 14.17 34.99
C ASP A 208 2.63 15.34 34.30
N LEU A 209 1.54 15.03 33.59
CA LEU A 209 0.48 15.99 33.29
C LEU A 209 -0.88 15.29 33.38
N ASP A 210 -1.55 15.49 34.52
CA ASP A 210 -2.95 15.17 34.74
C ASP A 210 -3.84 15.87 33.70
N VAL A 211 -4.49 15.08 32.83
CA VAL A 211 -5.67 15.55 32.07
C VAL A 211 -6.77 14.51 32.20
N GLU A 212 -7.65 14.71 33.18
CA GLU A 212 -8.92 13.98 33.29
C GLU A 212 -9.80 14.24 32.06
N ALA A 213 -10.01 13.21 31.24
CA ALA A 213 -11.05 13.22 30.22
C ALA A 213 -12.39 12.75 30.83
N HIS A 214 -13.31 13.68 31.06
CA HIS A 214 -14.69 13.37 31.45
C HIS A 214 -15.46 12.74 30.28
N ALA A 215 -15.82 11.46 30.41
CA ALA A 215 -16.91 10.86 29.62
C ALA A 215 -18.27 11.17 30.30
N PRO A 216 -19.31 11.58 29.57
CA PRO A 216 -20.63 11.80 30.16
C PRO A 216 -21.23 10.46 30.61
N ILE A 217 -21.53 10.35 31.91
CA ILE A 217 -22.18 9.18 32.50
C ILE A 217 -23.70 9.33 32.32
N TYR A 218 -24.30 8.50 31.48
CA TYR A 218 -25.76 8.37 31.42
C TYR A 218 -26.24 7.46 32.55
N SER A 219 -27.32 7.86 33.22
CA SER A 219 -27.93 7.04 34.28
C SER A 219 -28.70 5.87 33.68
N ARG A 220 -28.76 4.74 34.40
CA ARG A 220 -29.47 3.51 34.01
C ARG A 220 -30.97 3.71 33.71
N ALA A 221 -31.56 4.80 34.20
CA ALA A 221 -32.95 5.19 33.91
C ALA A 221 -33.10 5.89 32.54
N GLN A 222 -32.05 6.53 32.03
CA GLN A 222 -32.03 7.20 30.72
C GLN A 222 -31.83 6.22 29.56
N SER A 223 -31.19 5.07 29.82
CA SER A 223 -31.01 3.99 28.84
C SER A 223 -32.28 3.17 28.57
N ALA A 224 -33.29 3.27 29.44
CA ALA A 224 -34.47 2.40 29.42
C ALA A 224 -35.68 2.97 28.64
N ASN A 225 -35.58 4.20 28.13
CA ASN A 225 -36.67 4.90 27.41
C ASN A 225 -36.32 5.22 25.94
N MET A 226 -35.36 4.53 25.33
CA MET A 226 -35.12 4.67 23.89
C MET A 226 -36.00 3.67 23.13
N ASP A 227 -37.15 4.15 22.64
CA ASP A 227 -38.02 3.41 21.71
C ASP A 227 -37.25 3.06 20.42
N ALA A 228 -37.35 1.80 19.99
CA ALA A 228 -36.63 1.25 18.84
C ALA A 228 -37.22 1.63 17.47
N ASP A 229 -38.32 2.39 17.44
CA ASP A 229 -39.11 2.67 16.23
C ASP A 229 -39.19 4.16 15.84
N ILE A 230 -38.31 5.01 16.39
CA ILE A 230 -38.15 6.38 15.87
C ILE A 230 -37.13 6.33 14.73
N PRO A 231 -37.51 6.64 13.47
CA PRO A 231 -36.56 6.71 12.38
C PRO A 231 -35.52 7.78 12.70
N ASN A 232 -34.26 7.36 12.91
CA ASN A 232 -33.16 8.28 13.06
C ASN A 232 -32.97 9.02 11.73
N PRO A 233 -33.23 10.35 11.65
CA PRO A 233 -33.13 11.09 10.40
C PRO A 233 -31.70 11.15 9.84
N LEU A 234 -30.70 10.76 10.64
CA LEU A 234 -29.28 10.76 10.27
C LEU A 234 -28.81 9.46 9.58
N VAL A 235 -29.67 8.46 9.40
CA VAL A 235 -29.28 7.17 8.79
C VAL A 235 -29.36 7.20 7.26
N HIS A 236 -30.05 8.18 6.66
CA HIS A 236 -30.27 8.24 5.21
C HIS A 236 -29.43 9.28 4.45
N GLU A 237 -28.48 9.99 5.09
CA GLU A 237 -27.59 10.94 4.38
C GLU A 237 -26.19 10.40 4.05
N TYR A 238 -25.89 9.15 4.40
CA TYR A 238 -24.58 8.53 4.09
C TYR A 238 -24.47 7.89 2.69
N ALA A 239 -25.52 7.97 1.86
CA ALA A 239 -25.55 7.29 0.55
C ALA A 239 -25.42 8.22 -0.67
N ALA A 240 -25.25 9.53 -0.50
CA ALA A 240 -25.24 10.47 -1.63
C ALA A 240 -24.42 11.76 -1.43
N THR A 241 -23.38 11.74 -0.58
CA THR A 241 -22.47 12.89 -0.43
C THR A 241 -21.07 12.50 -0.86
N ASP A 242 -20.48 13.32 -1.74
CA ASP A 242 -19.14 13.20 -2.30
C ASP A 242 -18.14 12.63 -1.28
N GLU A 243 -17.43 11.56 -1.66
CA GLU A 243 -16.28 11.09 -0.88
C GLU A 243 -15.39 12.29 -0.54
N PRO A 244 -15.05 12.50 0.74
CA PRO A 244 -14.18 13.62 1.09
C PRO A 244 -12.86 13.43 0.35
N ALA A 245 -12.33 14.51 -0.23
CA ALA A 245 -11.05 14.59 -0.93
C ALA A 245 -9.82 14.11 -0.10
N LEU A 246 -10.05 13.64 1.12
CA LEU A 246 -9.11 13.11 2.11
C LEU A 246 -8.89 11.59 2.00
N THR A 247 -9.51 10.92 1.03
CA THR A 247 -9.44 9.46 0.81
C THR A 247 -8.61 9.07 -0.43
N GLN A 248 -8.14 10.04 -1.20
CA GLN A 248 -7.39 9.80 -2.44
C GLN A 248 -6.06 10.55 -2.37
N PRO A 249 -5.01 9.94 -1.76
CA PRO A 249 -3.71 10.57 -1.60
C PRO A 249 -3.16 11.13 -2.91
N TRP A 250 -3.52 10.53 -4.05
CA TRP A 250 -3.07 10.96 -5.37
C TRP A 250 -3.71 12.22 -5.93
N GLN A 251 -4.95 12.50 -5.57
CA GLN A 251 -5.60 13.74 -5.97
C GLN A 251 -4.90 14.95 -5.31
N ASN A 252 -4.37 14.78 -4.09
CA ASN A 252 -3.62 15.81 -3.40
C ASN A 252 -2.26 16.06 -4.05
N THR A 253 -1.61 15.01 -4.54
CA THR A 253 -0.33 15.11 -5.28
C THR A 253 -0.49 15.87 -6.59
N VAL A 254 -1.48 15.53 -7.41
CA VAL A 254 -1.73 16.25 -8.68
C VAL A 254 -2.08 17.72 -8.41
N ARG A 255 -2.86 17.99 -7.35
CA ARG A 255 -3.18 19.36 -6.94
C ARG A 255 -1.96 20.14 -6.48
N SER A 256 -1.03 19.56 -5.72
CA SER A 256 0.16 20.28 -5.28
C SER A 256 1.16 20.50 -6.41
N LEU A 257 1.28 19.56 -7.36
CA LEU A 257 2.10 19.70 -8.57
C LEU A 257 1.64 20.88 -9.46
N ASN A 258 0.33 21.11 -9.57
CA ASN A 258 -0.25 22.20 -10.35
C ASN A 258 -0.18 23.59 -9.69
N VAL A 259 0.27 23.71 -8.43
CA VAL A 259 0.41 24.98 -7.71
C VAL A 259 1.83 25.56 -7.82
N VAL A 260 2.79 24.77 -8.33
CA VAL A 260 4.22 25.14 -8.43
C VAL A 260 4.61 25.62 -9.83
N VAL A 261 3.63 25.85 -10.72
CA VAL A 261 3.83 26.45 -12.06
C VAL A 261 3.50 27.94 -12.03
#